data_AF-A0A2H6J9A1-F1
#
_entry.id   AF-A0A2H6J9A1-F1
#
_cell.length_a   1.000
_cell.length_b   1.000
_cell.length_c   1.000
_cell.angle_alpha   90.00
_cell.angle_beta   90.00
_cell.angle_gamma   90.00
#
_symmetry.space_group_name_H-M   'P 1'
#
loop_
_entity.id
_entity.type
_entity.pdbx_description
1 polymer ?
#
loop_
_entity_poly.entity_id
_entity_poly.type
_entity_poly.pdbx_seq_one_letter_code
_entity_poly.pdbx_strand_id
1 'polypeptide(L)'
;MATSPENMRREQLDSWFDQRLGERLPEKLKEIEAAKTPSMTIIVTKGTLDWAYPPFILASTASALGWEVSTFFTFYGLLLLKKDLGTTLSPLGNPAMPMKMPFGPRWFQNIEWPIPNLIMANVPGFEKFATALMKKTFKNKGVATVEELRRLCLEAGVKMIACQMTVDVFGYSRDDFIPEVADYAGAASFLPVAQKSDVTLFI
;
A
#
# COMPACT_ATOMS: atom_id res chain seq x y z
N MET A 1 -45.07 35.44 15.76
CA MET A 1 -44.14 36.36 15.08
C MET A 1 -42.73 35.95 15.45
N ALA A 2 -41.97 35.35 14.54
CA ALA A 2 -40.57 35.03 14.81
C ALA A 2 -39.79 36.36 14.86
N THR A 3 -39.17 36.65 16.00
CA THR A 3 -38.28 37.80 16.17
C THR A 3 -37.06 37.65 15.25
N SER A 4 -36.78 38.67 14.45
CA SER A 4 -35.56 38.75 13.63
C SER A 4 -34.31 38.58 14.53
N PRO A 5 -33.25 37.87 14.08
CA PRO A 5 -32.00 37.68 14.84
C PRO A 5 -31.40 38.99 15.36
N GLU A 6 -31.62 40.09 14.64
CA GLU A 6 -31.10 41.41 14.96
C GLU A 6 -31.67 42.00 16.27
N ASN A 7 -32.80 41.48 16.77
CA ASN A 7 -33.49 41.98 17.96
C ASN A 7 -33.45 41.00 19.17
N MET A 8 -32.65 39.95 19.09
CA MET A 8 -32.58 38.91 20.12
C MET A 8 -31.48 39.21 21.16
N ARG A 9 -31.76 38.91 22.44
CA ARG A 9 -30.71 38.98 23.49
C ARG A 9 -29.69 37.87 23.25
N ARG A 10 -28.45 38.09 23.68
CA ARG A 10 -27.31 37.19 23.43
C ARG A 10 -27.59 35.73 23.78
N GLU A 11 -28.14 35.46 24.96
CA GLU A 11 -28.51 34.10 25.39
C GLU A 11 -29.59 33.45 24.51
N GLN A 12 -30.53 34.26 24.01
CA GLN A 12 -31.58 33.79 23.11
C GLN A 12 -31.01 33.51 21.71
N LEU A 13 -30.02 34.31 21.27
CA LEU A 13 -29.28 34.08 20.02
C LEU A 13 -28.46 32.79 20.07
N ASP A 14 -27.72 32.57 21.16
CA ASP A 14 -26.88 31.38 21.33
C ASP A 14 -27.75 30.11 21.32
N SER A 15 -28.85 30.10 22.08
CA SER A 15 -29.79 28.97 22.10
C SER A 15 -30.46 28.72 20.74
N TRP A 16 -30.84 29.78 20.02
CA TRP A 16 -31.38 29.66 18.66
C TRP A 16 -30.33 29.13 17.67
N PHE A 17 -29.09 29.60 17.78
CA PHE A 17 -27.98 29.19 16.93
C PHE A 17 -27.64 27.72 17.14
N ASP A 18 -27.50 27.28 18.40
CA ASP A 18 -27.21 25.89 18.74
C ASP A 18 -28.30 24.93 18.24
N GLN A 19 -29.58 25.32 18.37
CA GLN A 19 -30.69 24.53 17.85
C GLN A 19 -30.64 24.43 16.32
N ARG A 20 -30.43 25.56 15.63
CA ARG A 20 -30.34 25.57 14.16
C ARG A 20 -29.11 24.85 13.62
N LEU A 21 -27.98 24.98 14.30
CA LEU A 21 -26.77 24.24 13.98
C LEU A 21 -27.03 22.74 14.18
N GLY A 22 -27.63 22.33 15.29
CA GLY A 22 -28.00 20.93 15.54
C GLY A 22 -28.90 20.32 14.45
N GLU A 23 -29.84 21.10 13.90
CA GLU A 23 -30.71 20.65 12.80
C GLU A 23 -29.98 20.52 11.46
N ARG A 24 -29.10 21.48 11.13
CA ARG A 24 -28.48 21.59 9.79
C ARG A 24 -27.13 20.91 9.67
N LEU A 25 -26.38 20.82 10.77
CA LEU A 25 -25.03 20.27 10.81
C LEU A 25 -24.98 18.80 10.34
N PRO A 26 -25.89 17.90 10.75
CA PRO A 26 -25.83 16.50 10.30
C PRO A 26 -26.00 16.34 8.78
N GLU A 27 -26.89 17.12 8.16
CA GLU A 27 -27.05 17.13 6.70
C GLU A 27 -25.80 17.66 6.01
N LYS A 28 -25.24 18.77 6.49
CA LYS A 28 -24.02 19.37 5.94
C LYS A 28 -22.80 18.47 6.11
N LEU A 29 -22.68 17.77 7.24
CA LEU A 29 -21.60 16.81 7.46
C LEU A 29 -21.69 15.63 6.48
N LYS A 30 -22.89 15.08 6.24
CA LYS A 30 -23.09 14.04 5.24
C LYS A 30 -22.75 14.49 3.82
N GLU A 31 -23.12 15.73 3.45
CA GLU A 31 -22.76 16.31 2.15
C GLU A 31 -21.23 16.43 2.01
N ILE A 32 -20.55 16.89 3.06
CA ILE A 32 -19.08 17.03 3.08
C ILE A 32 -18.39 15.67 3.01
N GLU A 33 -18.85 14.68 3.78
CA GLU A 33 -18.31 13.32 3.75
C GLU A 33 -18.51 12.66 2.38
N ALA A 34 -19.67 12.84 1.76
CA ALA A 34 -19.94 12.32 0.42
C ALA A 34 -19.11 13.01 -0.68
N ALA A 35 -18.72 14.27 -0.48
CA ALA A 35 -17.88 15.02 -1.40
C ALA A 35 -16.37 14.78 -1.18
N LYS A 36 -15.98 14.15 -0.06
CA LYS A 36 -14.57 13.89 0.28
C LYS A 36 -14.04 12.74 -0.58
N THR A 37 -12.92 12.97 -1.25
CA THR A 37 -12.16 11.89 -1.91
C THR A 37 -11.61 10.93 -0.85
N PRO A 38 -11.91 9.62 -0.94
CA PRO A 38 -11.35 8.64 -0.01
C PRO A 38 -9.83 8.56 -0.15
N SER A 39 -9.17 8.21 0.94
CA SER A 39 -7.71 8.17 1.03
C SER A 39 -7.21 6.89 1.67
N MET A 40 -6.08 6.38 1.17
CA MET A 40 -5.42 5.18 1.68
C MET A 40 -3.94 5.44 1.93
N THR A 41 -3.46 4.96 3.08
CA THR A 41 -2.03 4.85 3.36
C THR A 41 -1.61 3.40 3.52
N ILE A 42 -0.41 3.08 3.02
CA ILE A 42 0.19 1.74 3.15
C ILE A 42 1.61 1.88 3.64
N ILE A 43 1.93 1.26 4.78
CA ILE A 43 3.30 1.09 5.27
C ILE A 43 3.83 -0.21 4.68
N VAL A 44 4.85 -0.12 3.84
CA VAL A 44 5.45 -1.24 3.10
C VAL A 44 6.78 -1.59 3.73
N THR A 45 6.83 -2.73 4.42
CA THR A 45 7.99 -3.15 5.23
C THR A 45 8.80 -4.30 4.65
N LYS A 46 8.19 -5.08 3.76
CA LYS A 46 8.78 -6.27 3.13
C LYS A 46 9.07 -6.04 1.66
N GLY A 47 10.16 -6.65 1.16
CA GLY A 47 10.66 -6.44 -0.21
C GLY A 47 10.87 -7.70 -1.04
N THR A 48 10.48 -8.88 -0.54
CA THR A 48 10.53 -10.12 -1.34
C THR A 48 9.43 -10.12 -2.39
N LEU A 49 9.59 -10.95 -3.43
CA LEU A 49 8.68 -10.94 -4.58
C LEU A 49 7.21 -11.13 -4.18
N ASP A 50 6.91 -12.05 -3.27
CA ASP A 50 5.55 -12.35 -2.80
C ASP A 50 4.92 -11.20 -2.03
N TRP A 51 5.69 -10.51 -1.19
CA TRP A 51 5.22 -9.39 -0.38
C TRP A 51 5.17 -8.06 -1.13
N ALA A 52 5.79 -7.97 -2.30
CA ALA A 52 5.69 -6.80 -3.16
C ALA A 52 4.33 -6.67 -3.87
N TYR A 53 3.62 -7.77 -4.11
CA TYR A 53 2.32 -7.75 -4.81
C TYR A 53 1.21 -7.05 -4.01
N PRO A 54 0.94 -7.40 -2.74
CA PRO A 54 -0.17 -6.79 -1.99
C PRO A 54 -0.18 -5.26 -1.97
N PRO A 55 0.91 -4.55 -1.63
CA PRO A 55 0.87 -3.10 -1.54
C PRO A 55 0.64 -2.44 -2.91
N PHE A 56 1.27 -2.94 -3.99
CA PHE A 56 1.07 -2.35 -5.32
C PHE A 56 -0.30 -2.69 -5.93
N ILE A 57 -0.85 -3.90 -5.69
CA ILE A 57 -2.22 -4.24 -6.12
C ILE A 57 -3.23 -3.33 -5.41
N LEU A 58 -3.11 -3.17 -4.10
CA LEU A 58 -4.03 -2.33 -3.33
C LEU A 58 -3.90 -0.85 -3.72
N ALA A 59 -2.68 -0.34 -3.85
CA ALA A 59 -2.46 1.04 -4.25
C ALA A 59 -3.00 1.33 -5.65
N SER A 60 -2.65 0.50 -6.65
CA SER A 60 -3.16 0.69 -8.02
C SER A 60 -4.68 0.56 -8.11
N THR A 61 -5.29 -0.37 -7.37
CA THR A 61 -6.74 -0.53 -7.33
C THR A 61 -7.42 0.66 -6.67
N ALA A 62 -6.91 1.12 -5.52
CA ALA A 62 -7.45 2.29 -4.82
C ALA A 62 -7.36 3.55 -5.70
N SER A 63 -6.22 3.79 -6.35
CA SER A 63 -6.08 4.91 -7.30
C SER A 63 -7.02 4.79 -8.50
N ALA A 64 -7.25 3.58 -9.03
CA ALA A 64 -8.23 3.36 -10.10
C ALA A 64 -9.68 3.64 -9.65
N LEU A 65 -9.98 3.54 -8.35
CA LEU A 65 -11.25 3.95 -7.75
C LEU A 65 -11.31 5.46 -7.44
N GLY A 66 -10.28 6.22 -7.82
CA GLY A 66 -10.18 7.66 -7.58
C GLY A 66 -9.73 8.02 -6.16
N TRP A 67 -9.12 7.09 -5.41
CA TRP A 67 -8.65 7.38 -4.05
C TRP A 67 -7.27 8.05 -4.09
N GLU A 68 -7.04 8.90 -3.09
CA GLU A 68 -5.72 9.47 -2.82
C GLU A 68 -4.86 8.45 -2.07
N VAL A 69 -3.76 8.00 -2.66
CA VAL A 69 -2.94 6.92 -2.08
C VAL A 69 -1.53 7.40 -1.75
N SER A 70 -1.08 7.12 -0.53
CA SER A 70 0.30 7.36 -0.09
C SER A 70 0.93 6.09 0.48
N THR A 71 2.13 5.76 0.02
CA THR A 71 2.84 4.53 0.39
C THR A 71 4.17 4.89 1.05
N PHE A 72 4.43 4.33 2.23
CA PHE A 72 5.66 4.57 2.99
C PHE A 72 6.51 3.32 3.01
N PHE A 73 7.61 3.36 2.26
CA PHE A 73 8.54 2.24 2.12
C PHE A 73 9.63 2.33 3.17
N THR A 74 9.67 1.34 4.06
CA THR A 74 10.62 1.26 5.17
C THR A 74 11.23 -0.14 5.25
N PHE A 75 12.35 -0.28 5.97
CA PHE A 75 13.12 -1.51 6.04
C PHE A 75 13.30 -2.17 4.65
N TYR A 76 12.97 -3.46 4.50
CA TYR A 76 13.16 -4.20 3.26
C TYR A 76 12.22 -3.73 2.14
N GLY A 77 11.09 -3.12 2.47
CA GLY A 77 10.17 -2.52 1.50
C GLY A 77 10.84 -1.41 0.69
N LEU A 78 11.82 -0.70 1.25
CA LEU A 78 12.61 0.33 0.55
C LEU A 78 13.26 -0.19 -0.75
N LEU A 79 13.60 -1.48 -0.80
CA LEU A 79 14.19 -2.10 -1.99
C LEU A 79 13.25 -2.07 -3.21
N LEU A 80 11.93 -1.95 -2.99
CA LEU A 80 10.92 -1.84 -4.04
C LEU A 80 10.95 -0.47 -4.76
N LEU A 81 11.66 0.51 -4.20
CA LEU A 81 11.88 1.81 -4.83
C LEU A 81 13.18 1.87 -5.65
N LYS A 82 14.03 0.83 -5.63
CA LYS A 82 15.27 0.83 -6.41
C LYS A 82 14.98 0.88 -7.91
N LYS A 83 15.90 1.47 -8.68
CA LYS A 83 15.81 1.52 -10.15
C LYS A 83 15.62 0.12 -10.75
N ASP A 84 16.41 -0.84 -10.28
CA ASP A 84 16.29 -2.26 -10.62
C ASP A 84 15.59 -3.05 -9.50
N LEU A 85 14.47 -3.67 -9.84
CA LEU A 85 13.66 -4.49 -8.93
C LEU A 85 14.20 -5.93 -8.91
N GLY A 86 15.31 -6.15 -8.21
CA GLY A 86 15.91 -7.47 -7.97
C GLY A 86 15.11 -8.38 -7.03
N THR A 87 13.77 -8.39 -7.13
CA THR A 87 12.90 -9.09 -6.17
C THR A 87 13.02 -10.61 -6.30
N THR A 88 13.32 -11.26 -5.18
CA THR A 88 13.49 -12.72 -5.06
C THR A 88 12.51 -13.25 -4.02
N LEU A 89 12.05 -14.49 -4.19
CA LEU A 89 11.28 -15.21 -3.19
C LEU A 89 12.19 -15.90 -2.19
N SER A 90 11.80 -15.88 -0.92
CA SER A 90 12.39 -16.76 0.09
C SER A 90 11.32 -17.71 0.64
N PRO A 91 11.21 -18.95 0.10
CA PRO A 91 10.30 -19.97 0.64
C PRO A 91 10.59 -20.32 2.10
N LEU A 92 11.87 -20.22 2.52
CA LEU A 92 12.25 -20.38 3.94
C LEU A 92 11.71 -19.25 4.83
N GLY A 93 11.69 -18.02 4.31
CA GLY A 93 11.14 -16.86 5.01
C GLY A 93 9.61 -16.82 5.07
N ASN A 94 8.92 -17.65 4.29
CA ASN A 94 7.47 -17.72 4.24
C ASN A 94 6.97 -19.18 4.14
N PRO A 95 6.79 -19.89 5.27
CA PRO A 95 6.36 -21.28 5.28
C PRO A 95 4.92 -21.49 4.77
N ALA A 96 4.14 -20.42 4.61
CA ALA A 96 2.80 -20.47 4.05
C ALA A 96 2.79 -20.46 2.51
N MET A 97 3.96 -20.44 1.86
CA MET A 97 4.06 -20.42 0.40
C MET A 97 3.65 -21.77 -0.21
N PRO A 98 2.57 -21.81 -1.02
CA PRO A 98 2.15 -23.05 -1.66
C PRO A 98 3.06 -23.33 -2.87
N MET A 99 3.95 -24.30 -2.73
CA MET A 99 4.83 -24.73 -3.82
C MET A 99 4.04 -25.58 -4.82
N LYS A 100 3.57 -24.95 -5.90
CA LYS A 100 2.82 -25.58 -6.98
C LYS A 100 3.56 -25.46 -8.31
N MET A 101 3.42 -26.47 -9.15
CA MET A 101 4.09 -26.48 -10.45
C MET A 101 3.34 -25.61 -11.48
N PRO A 102 4.02 -24.73 -12.23
CA PRO A 102 3.38 -23.83 -13.20
C PRO A 102 3.01 -24.49 -14.53
N PHE A 103 3.37 -25.75 -14.75
CA PHE A 103 3.21 -26.47 -16.01
C PHE A 103 2.58 -27.85 -15.79
N GLY A 104 2.16 -28.49 -16.87
CA GLY A 104 1.53 -29.81 -16.85
C GLY A 104 0.00 -29.76 -16.77
N PRO A 105 -0.67 -30.93 -16.78
CA PRO A 105 -2.12 -31.03 -16.68
C PRO A 105 -2.65 -30.50 -15.34
N ARG A 106 -3.93 -30.08 -15.30
CA ARG A 106 -4.52 -29.38 -14.15
C ARG A 106 -4.44 -30.15 -12.83
N TRP A 107 -4.51 -31.48 -12.88
CA TRP A 107 -4.33 -32.33 -11.70
C TRP A 107 -2.93 -32.18 -11.09
N PHE A 108 -1.89 -32.02 -11.92
CA PHE A 108 -0.50 -31.89 -11.48
C PHE A 108 -0.20 -30.52 -10.90
N GLN A 109 -0.78 -29.46 -11.49
CA GLN A 109 -0.67 -28.09 -10.96
C GLN A 109 -1.36 -27.92 -9.58
N ASN A 110 -2.32 -28.78 -9.26
CA ASN A 110 -3.05 -28.74 -7.99
C ASN A 110 -2.31 -29.43 -6.85
N ILE A 111 -1.24 -30.19 -7.13
CA ILE A 111 -0.41 -30.83 -6.11
C ILE A 111 0.41 -29.76 -5.40
N GLU A 112 0.30 -29.73 -4.08
CA GLU A 112 1.17 -28.95 -3.21
C GLU A 112 2.39 -29.79 -2.85
N TRP A 113 3.58 -29.27 -3.13
CA TRP A 113 4.84 -29.97 -2.92
C TRP A 113 5.45 -29.53 -1.59
N PRO A 114 5.33 -30.32 -0.51
CA PRO A 114 5.98 -29.99 0.76
C PRO A 114 7.48 -30.21 0.61
N ILE A 115 8.23 -29.12 0.45
CA ILE A 115 9.69 -29.19 0.37
C ILE A 115 10.23 -28.98 1.79
N PRO A 116 10.95 -29.96 2.38
CA PRO A 116 11.55 -29.81 3.69
C PRO A 116 12.48 -28.59 3.76
N ASN A 117 12.48 -27.89 4.89
CA ASN A 117 13.36 -26.73 5.12
C ASN A 117 14.84 -27.04 4.86
N LEU A 118 15.28 -28.27 5.18
CA LEU A 118 16.65 -28.72 4.92
C LEU A 118 16.99 -28.68 3.42
N ILE A 119 16.05 -29.05 2.54
CA ILE A 119 16.27 -29.02 1.09
C ILE A 119 16.32 -27.57 0.62
N MET A 120 15.40 -26.72 1.10
CA MET A 120 15.37 -25.32 0.71
C MET A 120 16.66 -24.57 1.11
N ALA A 121 17.26 -24.92 2.26
CA ALA A 121 18.48 -24.27 2.76
C ALA A 121 19.77 -24.83 2.14
N ASN A 122 19.81 -26.12 1.80
CA ASN A 122 21.04 -26.77 1.32
C ASN A 122 21.17 -26.84 -0.21
N VAL A 123 20.12 -26.50 -0.96
CA VAL A 123 20.19 -26.48 -2.43
C VAL A 123 20.58 -25.07 -2.91
N PRO A 124 21.79 -24.87 -3.47
CA PRO A 124 22.20 -23.56 -3.97
C PRO A 124 21.29 -23.09 -5.10
N GLY A 125 20.76 -21.86 -4.99
CA GLY A 125 19.89 -21.27 -6.01
C GLY A 125 18.42 -21.68 -5.95
N PHE A 126 17.99 -22.39 -4.89
CA PHE A 126 16.59 -22.79 -4.71
C PHE A 126 15.63 -21.58 -4.72
N GLU A 127 16.01 -20.45 -4.12
CA GLU A 127 15.24 -19.21 -4.15
C GLU A 127 15.01 -18.67 -5.56
N LYS A 128 16.03 -18.72 -6.43
CA LYS A 128 15.91 -18.31 -7.84
C LYS A 128 15.00 -19.26 -8.62
N PHE A 129 15.09 -20.56 -8.33
CA PHE A 129 14.20 -21.56 -8.91
C PHE A 129 12.74 -21.31 -8.51
N ALA A 130 12.46 -21.15 -7.21
CA ALA A 130 11.13 -20.83 -6.70
C ALA A 130 10.60 -19.52 -7.31
N THR A 131 11.46 -18.49 -7.39
CA THR A 131 11.15 -17.21 -8.04
C THR A 131 10.71 -17.38 -9.49
N ALA A 132 11.46 -18.17 -10.27
CA ALA A 132 11.12 -18.45 -11.66
C ALA A 132 9.79 -19.21 -11.80
N LEU A 133 9.52 -20.18 -10.92
CA LEU A 133 8.26 -20.93 -10.92
C LEU A 133 7.05 -20.03 -10.60
N MET A 134 7.17 -19.14 -9.62
CA MET A 134 6.09 -18.20 -9.27
C MET A 134 5.87 -17.18 -10.37
N LYS A 135 6.93 -16.55 -10.91
CA LYS A 135 6.81 -15.62 -12.05
C LYS A 135 6.15 -16.29 -13.25
N LYS A 136 6.47 -17.57 -13.52
CA LYS A 136 5.80 -18.34 -14.58
C LYS A 136 4.34 -18.64 -14.27
N THR A 137 4.01 -19.01 -13.04
CA THR A 137 2.62 -19.21 -12.58
C THR A 137 1.80 -17.95 -12.79
N PHE A 138 2.35 -16.80 -12.40
CA PHE A 138 1.70 -15.50 -12.51
C PHE A 138 1.47 -15.09 -13.96
N LYS A 139 2.49 -15.25 -14.80
CA LYS A 139 2.36 -15.03 -16.26
C LYS A 139 1.28 -15.91 -16.87
N ASN A 140 1.21 -17.20 -16.51
CA ASN A 140 0.19 -18.13 -17.01
C ASN A 140 -1.23 -17.76 -16.56
N LYS A 141 -1.36 -17.07 -15.43
CA LYS A 141 -2.65 -16.62 -14.87
C LYS A 141 -3.00 -15.17 -15.23
N GLY A 142 -2.18 -14.49 -16.03
CA GLY A 142 -2.40 -13.10 -16.41
C GLY A 142 -2.21 -12.10 -15.27
N VAL A 143 -1.43 -12.46 -14.24
CA VAL A 143 -1.10 -11.53 -13.15
C VAL A 143 0.03 -10.60 -13.62
N ALA A 144 -0.20 -9.29 -13.53
CA ALA A 144 0.79 -8.26 -13.86
C ALA A 144 2.03 -8.40 -12.96
N THR A 145 3.21 -8.13 -13.48
CA THR A 145 4.48 -8.14 -12.73
C THR A 145 4.54 -7.02 -11.69
N VAL A 146 5.45 -7.14 -10.70
CA VAL A 146 5.66 -6.08 -9.69
C VAL A 146 6.09 -4.78 -10.36
N GLU A 147 6.93 -4.88 -11.38
CA GLU A 147 7.41 -3.77 -12.20
C GLU A 147 6.25 -3.05 -12.90
N GLU A 148 5.32 -3.80 -13.49
CA GLU A 148 4.09 -3.26 -14.10
C GLU A 148 3.19 -2.60 -13.07
N LEU A 149 2.94 -3.27 -11.93
CA LEU A 149 2.10 -2.73 -10.86
C LEU A 149 2.70 -1.45 -10.25
N ARG A 150 4.02 -1.40 -10.04
CA ARG A 150 4.71 -0.19 -9.58
C ARG A 150 4.54 0.94 -10.57
N ARG A 151 4.74 0.68 -11.86
CA ARG A 151 4.53 1.68 -12.92
C ARG A 151 3.09 2.19 -12.95
N LEU A 152 2.09 1.32 -12.84
CA LEU A 152 0.69 1.72 -12.77
C LEU A 152 0.42 2.62 -11.56
N CYS A 153 1.03 2.33 -10.41
CA CYS A 153 0.93 3.21 -9.24
C CYS A 153 1.53 4.60 -9.51
N LEU A 154 2.70 4.67 -10.14
CA LEU A 154 3.33 5.94 -10.50
C LEU A 154 2.48 6.74 -11.49
N GLU A 155 1.98 6.09 -12.54
CA GLU A 155 1.11 6.70 -13.55
C GLU A 155 -0.21 7.20 -12.95
N ALA A 156 -0.74 6.50 -11.96
CA ALA A 156 -1.95 6.87 -11.24
C ALA A 156 -1.72 7.90 -10.12
N GLY A 157 -0.50 8.42 -9.96
CA GLY A 157 -0.19 9.47 -8.98
C GLY A 157 -0.06 9.01 -7.53
N VAL A 158 0.16 7.70 -7.28
CA VAL A 158 0.44 7.18 -5.95
C VAL A 158 1.70 7.84 -5.39
N LYS A 159 1.59 8.49 -4.22
CA LYS A 159 2.74 9.12 -3.56
C LYS A 159 3.61 8.03 -2.92
N MET A 160 4.79 7.81 -3.46
CA MET A 160 5.77 6.86 -2.92
C MET A 160 6.78 7.60 -2.05
N ILE A 161 6.77 7.33 -0.74
CA ILE A 161 7.60 7.99 0.26
C ILE A 161 8.65 6.99 0.74
N ALA A 162 9.93 7.35 0.65
CA ALA A 162 11.04 6.56 1.16
C ALA A 162 11.34 6.93 2.63
N CYS A 163 11.49 5.94 3.49
CA CYS A 163 11.92 6.15 4.87
C CYS A 163 13.39 6.62 4.90
N GLN A 164 13.63 7.89 5.22
CA GLN A 164 14.98 8.48 5.26
C GLN A 164 15.90 7.70 6.22
N MET A 165 15.40 7.34 7.40
CA MET A 165 16.18 6.55 8.37
C MET A 165 16.60 5.19 7.80
N THR A 166 15.75 4.53 7.01
CA THR A 166 16.12 3.25 6.37
C THR A 166 17.14 3.44 5.26
N VAL A 167 17.03 4.53 4.48
CA VAL A 167 18.05 4.91 3.48
C VAL A 167 19.41 5.05 4.17
N ASP A 168 19.46 5.76 5.29
CA ASP A 168 20.69 5.98 6.06
C ASP A 168 21.24 4.68 6.69
N VAL A 169 20.38 3.89 7.34
CA VAL A 169 20.75 2.63 8.01
C VAL A 169 21.36 1.62 7.05
N PHE A 170 20.84 1.53 5.82
CA PHE A 170 21.37 0.62 4.79
C PHE A 170 22.43 1.26 3.89
N GLY A 171 22.80 2.52 4.13
CA GLY A 171 23.85 3.20 3.38
C GLY A 171 23.52 3.45 1.91
N TYR A 172 22.23 3.64 1.59
CA TYR A 172 21.81 3.99 0.24
C TYR A 172 21.93 5.48 -0.03
N SER A 173 22.12 5.82 -1.31
CA SER A 173 22.00 7.17 -1.83
C SER A 173 20.62 7.39 -2.45
N ARG A 174 20.17 8.64 -2.60
CA ARG A 174 18.91 8.93 -3.31
C ARG A 174 18.95 8.45 -4.77
N ASP A 175 20.13 8.47 -5.39
CA ASP A 175 20.35 8.02 -6.77
C ASP A 175 20.19 6.51 -6.98
N ASP A 176 20.15 5.71 -5.91
CA ASP A 176 19.84 4.28 -5.99
C ASP A 176 18.38 3.99 -6.32
N PHE A 177 17.50 4.97 -6.10
CA PHE A 177 16.06 4.85 -6.21
C PHE A 177 15.53 5.48 -7.51
N ILE A 178 14.31 5.12 -7.86
CA ILE A 178 13.60 5.72 -8.99
C ILE A 178 13.44 7.24 -8.75
N PRO A 179 13.56 8.09 -9.78
CA PRO A 179 13.42 9.54 -9.63
C PRO A 179 12.01 9.97 -9.18
N GLU A 180 11.00 9.11 -9.34
CA GLU A 180 9.62 9.38 -8.98
C GLU A 180 9.32 9.20 -7.48
N VAL A 181 10.31 8.88 -6.63
CA VAL A 181 10.14 8.93 -5.18
C VAL A 181 9.75 10.35 -4.77
N ALA A 182 8.54 10.49 -4.22
CA ALA A 182 7.93 11.78 -3.96
C ALA A 182 8.59 12.52 -2.79
N ASP A 183 9.03 11.78 -1.76
CA ASP A 183 9.68 12.37 -0.59
C ASP A 183 10.57 11.34 0.14
N TYR A 184 11.55 11.85 0.88
CA TYR A 184 12.40 11.10 1.81
C TYR A 184 12.12 11.58 3.24
N ALA A 185 11.29 10.84 3.96
CA ALA A 185 10.70 11.31 5.20
C ALA A 185 10.83 10.29 6.33
N GLY A 186 10.69 10.77 7.57
CA GLY A 186 10.63 9.92 8.76
C GLY A 186 9.20 9.62 9.20
N ALA A 187 9.07 8.77 10.23
CA ALA A 187 7.77 8.42 10.81
C ALA A 187 6.97 9.64 11.30
N ALA A 188 7.65 10.68 11.82
CA ALA A 188 7.00 11.90 12.28
C ALA A 188 6.26 12.65 11.17
N SER A 189 6.73 12.58 9.93
CA SER A 189 6.07 13.20 8.78
C SER A 189 4.96 12.32 8.21
N PHE A 190 5.11 10.99 8.26
CA PHE A 190 4.14 10.07 7.68
C PHE A 190 2.93 9.82 8.58
N LEU A 191 3.11 9.75 9.91
CA LEU A 191 2.04 9.46 10.86
C LEU A 191 0.84 10.44 10.77
N PRO A 192 1.02 11.76 10.60
CA PRO A 192 -0.09 12.68 10.38
C PRO A 192 -0.89 12.42 9.10
N VAL A 193 -0.24 11.88 8.06
CA VAL A 193 -0.92 11.48 6.81
C VAL A 193 -1.74 10.22 7.06
N ALA A 194 -1.15 9.22 7.72
CA ALA A 194 -1.84 7.98 8.08
C ALA A 194 -3.04 8.24 9.02
N GLN A 195 -2.88 9.09 10.03
CA GLN A 195 -3.94 9.44 10.98
C GLN A 195 -5.19 10.02 10.31
N LYS A 196 -5.03 10.75 9.20
CA LYS A 196 -6.12 11.40 8.48
C LYS A 196 -6.67 10.55 7.32
N SER A 197 -6.00 9.44 7.01
CA SER A 197 -6.40 8.55 5.92
C SER A 197 -7.63 7.74 6.32
N ASP A 198 -8.54 7.51 5.37
CA ASP A 198 -9.74 6.72 5.61
C ASP A 198 -9.40 5.23 5.81
N VAL A 199 -8.34 4.76 5.16
CA VAL A 199 -7.77 3.42 5.35
C VAL A 199 -6.25 3.51 5.58
N THR A 200 -5.76 2.81 6.59
CA THR A 200 -4.31 2.66 6.86
C THR A 200 -3.96 1.19 6.98
N LEU A 201 -2.98 0.73 6.20
CA LEU A 201 -2.53 -0.66 6.18
C LEU A 201 -1.03 -0.77 6.50
N PHE A 202 -0.63 -1.87 7.12
CA PHE A 202 0.76 -2.22 7.38
C PHE A 202 1.05 -3.59 6.77
N ILE A 203 2.02 -3.66 5.84
CA ILE A 203 2.28 -4.83 4.99
C ILE A 203 3.74 -5.27 5.04
#